data_AF-V5GUG9-F1
#
_entry.id   AF-V5GUG9-F1
#
_cell.length_a   1.000
_cell.length_b   1.000
_cell.length_c   1.000
_cell.angle_alpha   90.00
_cell.angle_beta   90.00
_cell.angle_gamma   90.00
#
_symmetry.space_group_name_H-M   'P 1'
#
loop_
_entity.id
_entity.type
_entity.pdbx_description
1 polymer ?
#
loop_
_entity_poly.entity_id
_entity_poly.type
_entity_poly.pdbx_seq_one_letter_code
_entity_poly.pdbx_strand_id
1 'polypeptide(L)'
;MACSDKGNRHHRGLRGPPLKRRPRRTAEEVLREESFQEKKRTIHLQRRRVRTKLLKKEIQKELKNVPKQASKNSVLFIDALLFLLFLFSVLTVRYWSYGLGVIAGVLLGMVTIASHNFIHRKNNFRMYYFQFSLQQVREFRISHILSHHLHTNTIDDLEMSLLEPLLEYLPINKTPLKRYGQALVIAPLVWLTFFHAPFVKRYKEALSCKGKNLRITDLSSFLLPLAMYLFGGRSFLDAFWMWNYVLVVGALHFGFVGLHAAHHHPDIFHDGDVPRSTTDYDWGISQLDAVMDRKEISGSHFLVLTNFGDHCLHHMFPTLDHGTLDYLYPVFKKVLNDFDLDLRMVSQWDTITGGFQQLVKVEPNTAPPDLKKYKKK
;
A
#
# COMPACT_ATOMS: atom_id res chain seq x y z
N MET A 1 84.23 -15.57 -10.64
CA MET A 1 85.36 -16.17 -11.36
C MET A 1 84.83 -16.64 -12.72
N ALA A 2 85.39 -16.12 -13.81
CA ALA A 2 85.40 -16.52 -15.24
C ALA A 2 84.45 -17.66 -15.71
N CYS A 3 83.88 -17.73 -16.92
CA CYS A 3 83.92 -16.97 -18.18
C CYS A 3 82.92 -17.65 -19.15
N SER A 4 82.40 -16.89 -20.14
CA SER A 4 82.16 -17.31 -21.55
C SER A 4 81.11 -18.41 -21.86
N ASP A 5 80.32 -18.42 -22.95
CA ASP A 5 79.95 -17.52 -24.05
C ASP A 5 78.89 -18.26 -24.92
N LYS A 6 78.22 -17.53 -25.81
CA LYS A 6 77.45 -17.95 -27.02
C LYS A 6 76.00 -18.39 -26.88
N GLY A 7 75.12 -17.72 -27.63
CA GLY A 7 73.84 -18.32 -28.04
C GLY A 7 72.76 -17.37 -28.54
N ASN A 8 73.05 -16.58 -29.57
CA ASN A 8 72.14 -15.65 -30.24
C ASN A 8 70.89 -16.36 -30.83
N ARG A 9 69.66 -15.86 -30.58
CA ARG A 9 68.51 -15.98 -31.51
C ARG A 9 67.43 -14.92 -31.25
N HIS A 10 67.17 -14.15 -32.30
CA HIS A 10 66.21 -13.05 -32.40
C HIS A 10 64.75 -13.46 -32.14
N HIS A 11 64.04 -12.70 -31.29
CA HIS A 11 62.61 -12.49 -31.43
C HIS A 11 62.32 -11.00 -31.68
N ARG A 12 61.91 -10.69 -32.91
CA ARG A 12 61.41 -9.38 -33.31
C ARG A 12 60.11 -9.07 -32.57
N GLY A 13 60.08 -7.92 -31.92
CA GLY A 13 58.90 -7.38 -31.25
C GLY A 13 57.80 -6.99 -32.25
N LEU A 14 56.57 -7.36 -31.92
CA LEU A 14 55.36 -6.79 -32.52
C LEU A 14 55.04 -5.48 -31.79
N ARG A 15 55.38 -4.33 -32.39
CA ARG A 15 54.88 -3.02 -31.96
C ARG A 15 53.44 -2.88 -32.48
N GLY A 16 52.48 -2.83 -31.57
CA GLY A 16 51.11 -2.40 -31.89
C GLY A 16 51.07 -0.96 -32.41
N PRO A 17 50.02 -0.58 -33.17
CA PRO A 17 49.93 0.74 -33.77
C PRO A 17 49.84 1.84 -32.69
N PRO A 18 50.37 3.05 -32.96
CA PRO A 18 50.34 4.14 -32.00
C PRO A 18 48.89 4.56 -31.72
N LEU A 19 48.53 4.60 -30.43
CA LEU A 19 47.29 5.21 -29.96
C LEU A 19 47.21 6.65 -30.47
N LYS A 20 46.30 6.91 -31.42
CA LYS A 20 45.93 8.27 -31.82
C LYS A 20 45.50 9.03 -30.57
N ARG A 21 46.31 10.00 -30.13
CA ARG A 21 45.95 10.93 -29.05
C ARG A 21 44.68 11.65 -29.49
N ARG A 22 43.58 11.46 -28.76
CA ARG A 22 42.36 12.28 -28.95
C ARG A 22 42.75 13.75 -28.74
N PRO A 23 42.24 14.68 -29.56
CA PRO A 23 42.50 16.10 -29.37
C PRO A 23 42.06 16.52 -27.95
N ARG A 24 42.90 17.31 -27.26
CA ARG A 24 42.54 17.91 -25.97
C ARG A 24 41.40 18.89 -26.24
N ARG A 25 40.22 18.60 -25.69
CA ARG A 25 39.10 19.54 -25.67
C ARG A 25 39.54 20.82 -24.97
N THR A 26 39.16 21.96 -25.51
CA THR A 26 39.46 23.25 -24.86
C THR A 26 38.61 23.42 -23.62
N ALA A 27 39.06 24.21 -22.64
CA ALA A 27 38.30 24.46 -21.42
C ALA A 27 36.90 25.05 -21.71
N GLU A 28 36.77 25.84 -22.79
CA GLU A 28 35.50 26.41 -23.24
C GLU A 28 34.54 25.36 -23.81
N GLU A 29 35.05 24.33 -24.50
CA GLU A 29 34.23 23.21 -25.00
C GLU A 29 33.66 22.38 -23.85
N VAL A 30 34.48 22.12 -22.83
CA VAL A 30 34.05 21.41 -21.62
C VAL A 30 32.98 22.21 -20.87
N LEU A 31 33.19 23.52 -20.67
CA LEU A 31 32.21 24.39 -20.00
C LEU A 31 30.89 24.54 -20.78
N ARG A 32 30.94 24.59 -22.12
CA ARG A 32 29.71 24.59 -22.94
C ARG A 32 28.96 23.26 -22.86
N GLU A 33 29.68 22.15 -22.85
CA GLU A 33 29.07 20.82 -22.75
C GLU A 33 28.47 20.61 -21.35
N GLU A 34 29.15 21.02 -20.29
CA GLU A 34 28.62 21.02 -18.91
C GLU A 34 27.40 21.94 -18.77
N SER A 35 27.46 23.18 -19.28
CA SER A 35 26.33 24.11 -19.29
C SER A 35 25.14 23.56 -20.08
N PHE A 36 25.38 22.90 -21.21
CA PHE A 36 24.35 22.27 -22.03
C PHE A 36 23.74 21.03 -21.35
N GLN A 37 24.56 20.21 -20.69
CA GLN A 37 24.10 19.08 -19.89
C GLN A 37 23.31 19.54 -18.66
N GLU A 38 23.73 20.64 -18.03
CA GLU A 38 23.00 21.28 -16.93
C GLU A 38 21.67 21.84 -17.41
N LYS A 39 21.63 22.55 -18.55
CA LYS A 39 20.37 23.01 -19.17
C LYS A 39 19.45 21.85 -19.52
N LYS A 40 19.99 20.74 -20.06
CA LYS A 40 19.22 19.50 -20.31
C LYS A 40 18.69 18.90 -19.01
N ARG A 41 19.50 18.84 -17.95
CA ARG A 41 19.06 18.40 -16.61
C ARG A 41 17.96 19.30 -16.06
N THR A 42 18.06 20.62 -16.18
CA THR A 42 17.06 21.58 -15.72
C THR A 42 15.74 21.47 -16.51
N ILE A 43 15.80 21.35 -17.84
CA ILE A 43 14.62 21.14 -18.69
C ILE A 43 13.94 19.80 -18.39
N HIS A 44 14.74 18.76 -18.15
CA HIS A 44 14.23 17.44 -17.80
C HIS A 44 13.61 17.40 -16.40
N LEU A 45 14.23 18.06 -15.40
CA LEU A 45 13.67 18.27 -14.06
C LEU A 45 12.39 19.12 -14.07
N GLN A 46 12.32 20.13 -14.94
CA GLN A 46 11.09 20.91 -15.16
C GLN A 46 9.98 20.02 -15.75
N ARG A 47 10.27 19.16 -16.73
CA ARG A 47 9.29 18.21 -17.31
C ARG A 47 8.77 17.17 -16.31
N ARG A 48 9.59 16.73 -15.34
CA ARG A 48 9.17 15.81 -14.26
C ARG A 48 8.13 16.42 -13.34
N ARG A 49 8.41 17.63 -12.84
CA ARG A 49 7.49 18.34 -11.94
C ARG A 49 6.17 18.72 -12.61
N VAL A 50 6.06 18.65 -13.93
CA VAL A 50 4.86 19.07 -14.65
C VAL A 50 3.74 18.02 -14.57
N ARG A 51 4.00 16.70 -14.53
CA ARG A 51 2.95 15.67 -14.69
C ARG A 51 2.05 15.56 -13.45
N THR A 52 2.62 15.27 -12.28
CA THR A 52 1.86 15.21 -11.02
C THR A 52 1.25 16.57 -10.64
N LYS A 53 1.94 17.69 -10.91
CA LYS A 53 1.39 19.04 -10.64
C LYS A 53 0.26 19.40 -11.59
N LEU A 54 0.32 18.99 -12.86
CA LEU A 54 -0.76 19.15 -13.82
C LEU A 54 -2.00 18.38 -13.35
N LEU A 55 -1.84 17.10 -12.99
CA LEU A 55 -2.96 16.30 -12.47
C LEU A 55 -3.61 16.98 -11.26
N LYS A 56 -2.81 17.42 -10.29
CA LYS A 56 -3.30 18.15 -9.11
C LYS A 56 -4.06 19.42 -9.48
N LYS A 57 -3.57 20.19 -10.46
CA LYS A 57 -4.22 21.42 -10.94
C LYS A 57 -5.55 21.13 -11.62
N GLU A 58 -5.63 20.11 -12.45
CA GLU A 58 -6.87 19.74 -13.15
C GLU A 58 -7.91 19.17 -12.17
N ILE A 59 -7.49 18.31 -11.23
CA ILE A 59 -8.38 17.82 -10.16
C ILE A 59 -8.89 18.96 -9.29
N GLN A 60 -8.06 19.95 -8.95
CA GLN A 60 -8.52 21.11 -8.17
C GLN A 60 -9.64 21.88 -8.85
N LYS A 61 -9.68 21.93 -10.18
CA LYS A 61 -10.79 22.53 -10.92
C LYS A 61 -12.04 21.67 -10.82
N GLU A 62 -11.90 20.36 -11.02
CA GLU A 62 -13.02 19.42 -11.01
C GLU A 62 -13.67 19.28 -9.63
N LEU A 63 -12.88 19.37 -8.55
CA LEU A 63 -13.37 19.31 -7.18
C LEU A 63 -14.47 20.34 -6.85
N LYS A 64 -14.56 21.44 -7.61
CA LYS A 64 -15.62 22.45 -7.45
C LYS A 64 -16.99 21.94 -7.92
N ASN A 65 -17.00 20.98 -8.83
CA ASN A 65 -18.21 20.41 -9.43
C ASN A 65 -18.69 19.15 -8.71
N VAL A 66 -17.83 18.53 -7.88
CA VAL A 66 -18.19 17.30 -7.18
C VAL A 66 -19.34 17.55 -6.20
N PRO A 67 -20.43 16.77 -6.28
CA PRO A 67 -21.58 16.96 -5.41
C PRO A 67 -21.19 16.67 -3.96
N LYS A 68 -21.57 17.56 -3.04
CA LYS A 68 -21.37 17.37 -1.59
C LYS A 68 -22.00 16.08 -1.06
N GLN A 69 -23.00 15.54 -1.77
CA GLN A 69 -23.68 14.29 -1.42
C GLN A 69 -22.70 13.10 -1.39
N ALA A 70 -21.66 13.10 -2.22
CA ALA A 70 -20.61 12.09 -2.21
C ALA A 70 -20.04 11.85 -0.81
N SER A 71 -19.56 12.90 -0.14
CA SER A 71 -19.01 12.76 1.22
C SER A 71 -20.09 12.48 2.28
N LYS A 72 -21.34 12.97 2.07
CA LYS A 72 -22.46 12.67 2.97
C LYS A 72 -22.83 11.18 2.94
N ASN A 73 -22.76 10.54 1.77
CA ASN A 73 -22.99 9.11 1.64
C ASN A 73 -21.94 8.29 2.41
N SER A 74 -20.65 8.70 2.38
CA SER A 74 -19.61 8.03 3.17
C SER A 74 -19.89 8.08 4.67
N VAL A 75 -20.41 9.23 5.14
CA VAL A 75 -20.86 9.40 6.54
C VAL A 75 -22.04 8.48 6.85
N LEU A 76 -23.05 8.44 5.98
CA LEU A 76 -24.21 7.56 6.16
C LEU A 76 -23.79 6.09 6.23
N PHE A 77 -22.93 5.64 5.32
CA PHE A 77 -22.50 4.24 5.24
C PHE A 77 -21.71 3.82 6.48
N ILE A 78 -20.73 4.61 6.92
CA ILE A 78 -19.94 4.23 8.09
C ILE A 78 -20.77 4.22 9.39
N ASP A 79 -21.72 5.16 9.54
CA ASP A 79 -22.59 5.21 10.71
C ASP A 79 -23.58 4.04 10.71
N ALA A 80 -24.12 3.68 9.54
CA ALA A 80 -24.98 2.52 9.39
C ALA A 80 -24.22 1.21 9.66
N LEU A 81 -23.00 1.06 9.14
CA LEU A 81 -22.13 -0.08 9.42
C LEU A 81 -21.81 -0.20 10.91
N LEU A 82 -21.55 0.92 11.59
CA LEU A 82 -21.30 0.91 13.03
C LEU A 82 -22.55 0.48 13.81
N PHE A 83 -23.72 1.01 13.46
CA PHE A 83 -24.98 0.60 14.09
C PHE A 83 -25.22 -0.90 13.93
N LEU A 84 -25.04 -1.42 12.70
CA LEU A 84 -25.19 -2.84 12.41
C LEU A 84 -24.16 -3.68 13.16
N LEU A 85 -22.91 -3.22 13.27
CA LEU A 85 -21.88 -3.88 14.07
C LEU A 85 -22.36 -4.07 15.52
N PHE A 86 -22.81 -2.99 16.18
CA PHE A 86 -23.30 -3.08 17.56
C PHE A 86 -24.51 -4.01 17.68
N LEU A 87 -25.48 -3.88 16.76
CA LEU A 87 -26.66 -4.74 16.73
C LEU A 87 -26.28 -6.21 16.61
N PHE A 88 -25.54 -6.60 15.57
CA PHE A 88 -25.17 -8.01 15.35
C PHE A 88 -24.22 -8.55 16.42
N SER A 89 -23.33 -7.71 16.98
CA SER A 89 -22.48 -8.08 18.12
C SER A 89 -23.31 -8.39 19.39
N VAL A 90 -24.38 -7.63 19.66
CA VAL A 90 -25.29 -7.95 20.76
C VAL A 90 -26.07 -9.23 20.47
N LEU A 91 -26.60 -9.37 19.25
CA LEU A 91 -27.39 -10.55 18.86
C LEU A 91 -26.56 -11.84 18.87
N THR A 92 -25.27 -11.81 18.50
CA THR A 92 -24.41 -13.00 18.57
C THR A 92 -24.26 -13.50 20.00
N VAL A 93 -24.20 -12.63 21.01
CA VAL A 93 -24.17 -13.04 22.42
C VAL A 93 -25.54 -13.53 22.85
N ARG A 94 -26.60 -12.75 22.54
CA ARG A 94 -27.98 -13.07 22.93
C ARG A 94 -28.41 -14.45 22.50
N TYR A 95 -28.11 -14.80 21.25
CA TYR A 95 -28.47 -16.08 20.64
C TYR A 95 -27.34 -17.10 20.62
N TRP A 96 -26.13 -16.74 21.08
CA TRP A 96 -24.94 -17.60 21.03
C TRP A 96 -24.66 -18.17 19.63
N SER A 97 -24.78 -17.30 18.63
CA SER A 97 -24.75 -17.69 17.23
C SER A 97 -23.47 -17.22 16.56
N TYR A 98 -22.55 -18.16 16.32
CA TYR A 98 -21.32 -17.89 15.58
C TYR A 98 -21.59 -17.36 14.16
N GLY A 99 -22.72 -17.73 13.53
CA GLY A 99 -23.11 -17.16 12.23
C GLY A 99 -23.38 -15.65 12.30
N LEU A 100 -24.08 -15.19 13.34
CA LEU A 100 -24.23 -13.75 13.61
C LEU A 100 -22.89 -13.11 13.98
N GLY A 101 -22.03 -13.85 14.68
CA GLY A 101 -20.65 -13.43 14.98
C GLY A 101 -19.81 -13.22 13.72
N VAL A 102 -19.96 -14.06 12.68
CA VAL A 102 -19.29 -13.87 11.39
C VAL A 102 -19.76 -12.57 10.73
N ILE A 103 -21.07 -12.33 10.70
CA ILE A 103 -21.64 -11.09 10.16
C ILE A 103 -21.09 -9.87 10.92
N ALA A 104 -21.13 -9.91 12.25
CA ALA A 104 -20.57 -8.85 13.10
C ALA A 104 -19.07 -8.64 12.86
N GLY A 105 -18.29 -9.72 12.70
CA GLY A 105 -16.86 -9.64 12.40
C GLY A 105 -16.57 -9.00 11.04
N VAL A 106 -17.30 -9.38 9.99
CA VAL A 106 -17.18 -8.74 8.67
C VAL A 106 -17.56 -7.26 8.75
N LEU A 107 -18.64 -6.92 9.46
CA LEU A 107 -19.02 -5.52 9.71
C LEU A 107 -17.92 -4.76 10.46
N LEU A 108 -17.29 -5.37 11.46
CA LEU A 108 -16.14 -4.77 12.15
C LEU A 108 -15.00 -4.48 11.18
N GLY A 109 -14.63 -5.46 10.34
CA GLY A 109 -13.61 -5.27 9.31
C GLY A 109 -13.96 -4.12 8.35
N MET A 110 -15.21 -4.07 7.86
CA MET A 110 -15.69 -2.99 7.00
C MET A 110 -15.68 -1.62 7.70
N VAL A 111 -16.08 -1.54 8.97
CA VAL A 111 -16.00 -0.30 9.79
C VAL A 111 -14.55 0.15 9.93
N THR A 112 -13.63 -0.78 10.20
CA THR A 112 -12.20 -0.48 10.30
C THR A 112 -11.65 0.07 8.98
N ILE A 113 -11.97 -0.55 7.84
CA ILE A 113 -11.56 -0.08 6.50
C ILE A 113 -12.19 1.29 6.20
N ALA A 114 -13.50 1.44 6.40
CA ALA A 114 -14.20 2.71 6.18
C ALA A 114 -13.66 3.83 7.07
N SER A 115 -13.22 3.52 8.29
CA SER A 115 -12.63 4.51 9.22
C SER A 115 -11.33 5.10 8.68
N HIS A 116 -10.55 4.34 7.90
CA HIS A 116 -9.30 4.82 7.30
C HIS A 116 -9.53 6.04 6.39
N ASN A 117 -10.64 6.10 5.65
CA ASN A 117 -11.06 7.29 4.91
C ASN A 117 -11.12 8.54 5.80
N PHE A 118 -11.63 8.39 7.02
CA PHE A 118 -11.77 9.48 7.99
C PHE A 118 -10.46 9.80 8.72
N ILE A 119 -9.53 8.85 8.77
CA ILE A 119 -8.20 9.05 9.35
C ILE A 119 -7.36 10.02 8.50
N HIS A 120 -7.46 9.94 7.17
CA HIS A 120 -6.77 10.85 6.24
C HIS A 120 -7.34 12.27 6.21
N ARG A 121 -8.60 12.43 6.59
CA ARG A 121 -9.29 13.72 6.62
C ARG A 121 -8.94 14.52 7.87
N LYS A 122 -9.38 15.79 7.89
CA LYS A 122 -9.33 16.62 9.11
C LYS A 122 -9.97 15.86 10.28
N ASN A 123 -9.39 15.99 11.48
CA ASN A 123 -9.86 15.32 12.69
C ASN A 123 -11.39 15.41 12.83
N ASN A 124 -11.99 14.24 13.02
CA ASN A 124 -13.42 14.03 13.15
C ASN A 124 -13.62 12.78 14.02
N PHE A 125 -14.76 12.66 14.69
CA PHE A 125 -14.94 11.56 15.65
C PHE A 125 -15.03 10.17 15.01
N ARG A 126 -15.40 10.07 13.72
CA ARG A 126 -15.55 8.79 13.01
C ARG A 126 -14.22 8.08 12.77
N MET A 127 -13.11 8.81 12.79
CA MET A 127 -11.78 8.20 12.76
C MET A 127 -11.57 7.23 13.94
N TYR A 128 -12.26 7.45 15.07
CA TYR A 128 -12.14 6.59 16.26
C TYR A 128 -12.96 5.31 16.19
N TYR A 129 -13.83 5.14 15.17
CA TYR A 129 -14.48 3.86 14.92
C TYR A 129 -13.44 2.77 14.58
N PHE A 130 -12.29 3.18 14.03
CA PHE A 130 -11.12 2.34 13.84
C PHE A 130 -10.68 1.62 15.13
N GLN A 131 -10.91 2.19 16.32
CA GLN A 131 -10.45 1.58 17.57
C GLN A 131 -11.30 0.39 18.03
N PHE A 132 -12.48 0.16 17.45
CA PHE A 132 -13.25 -1.06 17.73
C PHE A 132 -12.52 -2.34 17.30
N SER A 133 -11.54 -2.23 16.39
CA SER A 133 -10.64 -3.32 16.02
C SER A 133 -9.39 -3.42 16.90
N LEU A 134 -9.39 -2.80 18.08
CA LEU A 134 -8.23 -2.71 18.99
C LEU A 134 -7.02 -1.96 18.40
N GLN A 135 -7.11 -1.36 17.21
CA GLN A 135 -6.02 -0.59 16.61
C GLN A 135 -6.09 0.88 17.01
N GLN A 136 -4.95 1.54 17.23
CA GLN A 136 -4.93 2.95 17.63
C GLN A 136 -4.79 3.87 16.41
N VAL A 137 -5.62 4.92 16.34
CA VAL A 137 -5.60 5.87 15.21
C VAL A 137 -4.25 6.57 15.06
N ARG A 138 -3.59 6.92 16.17
CA ARG A 138 -2.27 7.57 16.15
C ARG A 138 -1.21 6.66 15.55
N GLU A 139 -1.13 5.42 16.03
CA GLU A 139 -0.20 4.41 15.53
C GLU A 139 -0.44 4.17 14.04
N PHE A 140 -1.70 3.96 13.65
CA PHE A 140 -2.06 3.72 12.26
C PHE A 140 -1.71 4.91 11.36
N ARG A 141 -1.96 6.16 11.78
CA ARG A 141 -1.53 7.35 11.00
C ARG A 141 -0.03 7.38 10.74
N ILE A 142 0.76 7.09 11.78
CA ILE A 142 2.23 7.10 11.69
C ILE A 142 2.69 5.94 10.81
N SER A 143 2.18 4.72 11.02
CA SER A 143 2.61 3.58 10.23
C SER A 143 2.22 3.73 8.77
N HIS A 144 1.01 4.22 8.50
CA HIS A 144 0.45 4.32 7.17
C HIS A 144 1.11 5.40 6.30
N ILE A 145 1.51 6.55 6.88
CA ILE A 145 2.28 7.56 6.13
C ILE A 145 3.71 7.10 5.82
N LEU A 146 4.32 6.32 6.72
CA LEU A 146 5.64 5.72 6.53
C LEU A 146 5.60 4.43 5.69
N SER A 147 4.47 4.12 5.08
CA SER A 147 4.23 2.88 4.35
C SER A 147 3.79 3.18 2.91
N HIS A 148 2.86 2.40 2.37
CA HIS A 148 2.54 2.26 0.96
C HIS A 148 1.99 3.52 0.29
N HIS A 149 1.72 4.60 1.03
CA HIS A 149 1.36 5.88 0.41
C HIS A 149 2.57 6.68 -0.08
N LEU A 150 3.71 6.59 0.61
CA LEU A 150 4.94 7.28 0.23
C LEU A 150 5.98 6.34 -0.35
N HIS A 151 6.01 5.11 0.16
CA HIS A 151 7.07 4.13 -0.04
C HIS A 151 6.56 2.83 -0.67
N THR A 152 5.44 2.86 -1.40
CA THR A 152 4.76 1.68 -1.99
C THR A 152 5.72 0.66 -2.56
N ASN A 153 5.74 -0.54 -1.97
CA ASN A 153 6.52 -1.69 -2.41
C ASN A 153 8.03 -1.49 -2.46
N THR A 154 8.55 -0.48 -1.74
CA THR A 154 9.98 -0.26 -1.57
C THR A 154 10.49 -0.93 -0.29
N ILE A 155 11.81 -1.02 -0.12
CA ILE A 155 12.43 -1.47 1.13
C ILE A 155 12.06 -0.59 2.33
N ASP A 156 11.66 0.66 2.08
CA ASP A 156 11.20 1.60 3.09
C ASP A 156 9.68 1.47 3.37
N ASP A 157 8.96 0.56 2.70
CA ASP A 157 7.55 0.32 2.95
C ASP A 157 7.34 -0.38 4.30
N LEU A 158 6.96 0.40 5.31
CA LEU A 158 6.74 -0.12 6.64
C LEU A 158 5.66 -1.21 6.70
N GLU A 159 4.66 -1.25 5.80
CA GLU A 159 3.69 -2.35 5.77
C GLU A 159 4.40 -3.67 5.47
N MET A 160 5.33 -3.67 4.50
CA MET A 160 6.08 -4.85 4.16
C MET A 160 7.04 -5.24 5.28
N SER A 161 7.84 -4.28 5.78
CA SER A 161 8.81 -4.57 6.84
C SER A 161 8.16 -5.02 8.15
N LEU A 162 6.93 -4.57 8.47
CA LEU A 162 6.21 -5.01 9.66
C LEU A 162 5.71 -6.46 9.58
N LEU A 163 5.59 -7.01 8.37
CA LEU A 163 5.17 -8.38 8.15
C LEU A 163 6.36 -9.34 8.05
N GLU A 164 7.57 -8.83 7.84
CA GLU A 164 8.79 -9.64 7.82
C GLU A 164 9.21 -10.10 9.24
N PRO A 165 9.79 -11.32 9.37
CA PRO A 165 10.10 -12.29 8.31
C PRO A 165 8.94 -13.27 8.01
N LEU A 166 7.71 -12.98 8.48
CA LEU A 166 6.58 -13.90 8.36
C LEU A 166 5.99 -13.90 6.94
N LEU A 167 5.82 -12.71 6.33
CA LEU A 167 5.36 -12.54 4.95
C LEU A 167 6.34 -11.61 4.21
N GLU A 168 7.09 -12.17 3.27
CA GLU A 168 8.13 -11.48 2.52
C GLU A 168 7.68 -11.23 1.08
N TYR A 169 7.17 -10.03 0.83
CA TYR A 169 6.67 -9.63 -0.50
C TYR A 169 7.79 -9.21 -1.47
N LEU A 170 8.99 -8.89 -0.99
CA LEU A 170 10.13 -8.61 -1.87
C LEU A 170 10.64 -9.89 -2.56
N PRO A 171 11.15 -9.78 -3.81
CA PRO A 171 11.79 -10.88 -4.52
C PRO A 171 13.16 -11.19 -3.92
N ILE A 172 13.16 -11.99 -2.85
CA ILE A 172 14.36 -12.47 -2.18
C ILE A 172 14.46 -14.00 -2.24
N ASN A 173 15.67 -14.52 -2.05
CA ASN A 173 15.92 -15.95 -1.99
C ASN A 173 15.20 -16.60 -0.80
N LYS A 174 14.29 -17.54 -1.08
CA LYS A 174 13.50 -18.27 -0.10
C LYS A 174 13.67 -19.77 -0.31
N THR A 175 13.79 -20.54 0.77
CA THR A 175 13.70 -22.00 0.69
C THR A 175 12.30 -22.42 0.23
N PRO A 176 12.13 -23.58 -0.42
CA PRO A 176 10.80 -24.04 -0.84
C PRO A 176 9.79 -24.09 0.31
N LEU A 177 10.23 -24.51 1.51
CA LEU A 177 9.39 -24.55 2.70
C LEU A 177 8.92 -23.14 3.12
N LYS A 178 9.83 -22.17 3.19
CA LYS A 178 9.47 -20.79 3.52
C LYS A 178 8.57 -20.18 2.45
N ARG A 179 8.94 -20.35 1.18
CA ARG A 179 8.26 -19.82 -0.01
C ARG A 179 6.78 -20.18 -0.02
N TYR A 180 6.45 -21.48 0.08
CA TYR A 180 5.05 -21.92 0.03
C TYR A 180 4.37 -21.93 1.40
N GLY A 181 5.12 -22.18 2.47
CA GLY A 181 4.61 -22.17 3.84
C GLY A 181 4.10 -20.78 4.25
N GLN A 182 4.81 -19.71 3.88
CA GLN A 182 4.35 -18.36 4.19
C GLN A 182 3.01 -18.02 3.51
N ALA A 183 2.83 -18.46 2.27
CA ALA A 183 1.64 -18.17 1.49
C ALA A 183 0.42 -18.98 1.94
N LEU A 184 0.59 -20.28 2.16
CA LEU A 184 -0.54 -21.18 2.41
C LEU A 184 -0.92 -21.29 3.89
N VAL A 185 0.04 -21.08 4.79
CA VAL A 185 -0.16 -21.30 6.24
C VAL A 185 0.03 -20.02 7.02
N ILE A 186 1.15 -19.32 6.85
CA ILE A 186 1.48 -18.18 7.71
C ILE A 186 0.61 -16.97 7.41
N ALA A 187 0.31 -16.66 6.14
CA ALA A 187 -0.52 -15.52 5.76
C ALA A 187 -1.89 -15.54 6.44
N PRO A 188 -2.70 -16.62 6.33
CA PRO A 188 -3.97 -16.70 7.04
C PRO A 188 -3.81 -16.53 8.56
N LEU A 189 -2.79 -17.15 9.17
CA LEU A 189 -2.54 -17.04 10.61
C LEU A 189 -2.17 -15.61 11.03
N VAL A 190 -1.37 -14.93 10.24
CA VAL A 190 -0.99 -13.53 10.45
C VAL A 190 -2.24 -12.65 10.40
N TRP A 191 -3.14 -12.84 9.43
CA TRP A 191 -4.38 -12.06 9.31
C TRP A 191 -5.29 -12.20 10.54
N LEU A 192 -5.39 -13.40 11.14
CA LEU A 192 -6.16 -13.61 12.38
C LEU A 192 -5.67 -12.73 13.55
N THR A 193 -4.42 -12.27 13.50
CA THR A 193 -3.77 -11.50 14.59
C THR A 193 -3.70 -10.00 14.33
N PHE A 194 -4.17 -9.49 13.19
CA PHE A 194 -4.02 -8.08 12.80
C PHE A 194 -4.59 -7.07 13.80
N PHE A 195 -5.59 -7.48 14.60
CA PHE A 195 -6.19 -6.65 15.64
C PHE A 195 -5.50 -6.87 17.00
N HIS A 196 -5.29 -8.12 17.39
CA HIS A 196 -4.71 -8.47 18.70
C HIS A 196 -3.22 -8.15 18.81
N ALA A 197 -2.41 -8.36 17.77
CA ALA A 197 -0.95 -8.20 17.86
C ALA A 197 -0.53 -6.75 18.12
N PRO A 198 -1.04 -5.72 17.39
CA PRO A 198 -0.75 -4.32 17.71
C PRO A 198 -1.25 -3.91 19.09
N PHE A 199 -2.42 -4.43 19.52
CA PHE A 199 -2.94 -4.20 20.85
C PHE A 199 -1.99 -4.75 21.93
N VAL A 200 -1.64 -6.03 21.87
CA VAL A 200 -0.71 -6.65 22.83
C VAL A 200 0.64 -5.92 22.85
N LYS A 201 1.17 -5.54 21.69
CA LYS A 201 2.41 -4.76 21.58
C LYS A 201 2.29 -3.42 22.31
N ARG A 202 1.24 -2.65 22.03
CA ARG A 202 0.99 -1.34 22.66
C ARG A 202 0.88 -1.45 24.18
N TYR A 203 0.24 -2.49 24.71
CA TYR A 203 0.15 -2.69 26.16
C TYR A 203 1.49 -3.10 26.78
N LYS A 204 2.26 -3.97 26.13
CA LYS A 204 3.63 -4.30 26.57
C LYS A 204 4.52 -3.05 26.62
N GLU A 205 4.48 -2.23 25.57
CA GLU A 205 5.20 -0.96 25.52
C GLU A 205 4.72 0.03 26.58
N ALA A 206 3.42 0.07 26.87
CA ALA A 206 2.88 0.92 27.92
C ALA A 206 3.46 0.57 29.30
N LEU A 207 3.68 -0.71 29.60
CA LEU A 207 4.34 -1.13 30.84
C LEU A 207 5.78 -0.60 30.91
N SER A 208 6.54 -0.71 29.81
CA SER A 208 7.93 -0.23 29.75
C SER A 208 8.07 1.29 29.69
N CYS A 209 7.13 1.98 29.05
CA CYS A 209 7.17 3.42 28.80
C CYS A 209 6.28 4.24 29.76
N LYS A 210 5.89 3.67 30.91
CA LYS A 210 5.02 4.33 31.91
C LYS A 210 3.73 4.90 31.30
N GLY A 211 3.10 4.17 30.39
CA GLY A 211 1.82 4.52 29.77
C GLY A 211 1.85 5.64 28.73
N LYS A 212 3.03 6.16 28.34
CA LYS A 212 3.13 7.31 27.40
C LYS A 212 2.46 7.08 26.04
N ASN A 213 2.34 5.84 25.60
CA ASN A 213 1.71 5.46 24.33
C ASN A 213 0.20 5.22 24.42
N LEU A 214 -0.37 5.17 25.64
CA LEU A 214 -1.81 5.04 25.84
C LEU A 214 -2.50 6.39 25.69
N ARG A 215 -3.74 6.35 25.22
CA ARG A 215 -4.62 7.50 25.07
C ARG A 215 -5.98 7.18 25.66
N ILE A 216 -6.66 8.18 26.20
CA ILE A 216 -8.02 7.99 26.74
C ILE A 216 -9.00 7.52 25.65
N THR A 217 -8.73 7.85 24.38
CA THR A 217 -9.50 7.37 23.24
C THR A 217 -9.41 5.85 23.07
N ASP A 218 -8.35 5.19 23.57
CA ASP A 218 -8.20 3.74 23.51
C ASP A 218 -9.34 3.03 24.26
N LEU A 219 -9.99 3.70 25.23
CA LEU A 219 -11.14 3.17 25.96
C LEU A 219 -12.36 2.92 25.05
N SER A 220 -12.45 3.61 23.91
CA SER A 220 -13.55 3.38 22.96
C SER A 220 -13.58 1.95 22.42
N SER A 221 -12.43 1.27 22.35
CA SER A 221 -12.31 -0.14 21.95
C SER A 221 -13.16 -1.07 22.82
N PHE A 222 -13.45 -0.67 24.06
CA PHE A 222 -14.22 -1.46 25.03
C PHE A 222 -15.72 -1.14 25.04
N LEU A 223 -16.20 -0.16 24.26
CA LEU A 223 -17.65 0.12 24.21
C LEU A 223 -18.43 -1.01 23.52
N LEU A 224 -17.83 -1.66 22.51
CA LEU A 224 -18.44 -2.81 21.84
C LEU A 224 -18.63 -4.01 22.78
N PRO A 225 -17.59 -4.55 23.46
CA PRO A 225 -17.79 -5.64 24.42
C PRO A 225 -18.66 -5.23 25.61
N LEU A 226 -18.63 -3.96 26.02
CA LEU A 226 -19.55 -3.46 27.06
C LEU A 226 -21.00 -3.56 26.61
N ALA A 227 -21.34 -3.13 25.38
CA ALA A 227 -22.67 -3.28 24.83
C ALA A 227 -23.08 -4.76 24.69
N MET A 228 -22.16 -5.61 24.21
CA MET A 228 -22.36 -7.06 24.13
C MET A 228 -22.70 -7.67 25.50
N TYR A 229 -22.01 -7.25 26.56
CA TYR A 229 -22.27 -7.71 27.93
C TYR A 229 -23.61 -7.19 28.47
N LEU A 230 -23.85 -5.89 28.39
CA LEU A 230 -25.05 -5.25 28.97
C LEU A 230 -26.35 -5.70 28.28
N PHE A 231 -26.33 -5.87 26.96
CA PHE A 231 -27.54 -6.14 26.18
C PHE A 231 -27.63 -7.59 25.67
N GLY A 232 -26.55 -8.37 25.78
CA GLY A 232 -26.51 -9.76 25.34
C GLY A 232 -27.25 -10.72 26.27
N GLY A 233 -27.47 -10.35 27.54
CA GLY A 233 -28.22 -11.18 28.49
C GLY A 233 -27.54 -12.52 28.83
N ARG A 234 -26.21 -12.58 28.71
CA ARG A 234 -25.36 -13.73 29.08
C ARG A 234 -24.26 -13.31 30.05
N SER A 235 -23.46 -14.28 30.51
CA SER A 235 -22.36 -13.99 31.42
C SER A 235 -21.29 -13.08 30.79
N PHE A 236 -20.48 -12.44 31.64
CA PHE A 236 -19.34 -11.65 31.17
C PHE A 236 -18.38 -12.48 30.30
N LEU A 237 -18.10 -13.72 30.71
CA LEU A 237 -17.20 -14.62 29.98
C LEU A 237 -17.75 -14.96 28.58
N ASP A 238 -19.06 -15.18 28.47
CA ASP A 238 -19.73 -15.41 27.19
C ASP A 238 -19.58 -14.21 26.24
N ALA A 239 -19.84 -13.00 26.75
CA ALA A 239 -19.70 -11.77 25.98
C ALA A 239 -18.24 -11.53 25.56
N PHE A 240 -17.29 -11.75 26.47
CA PHE A 240 -15.85 -11.63 26.19
C PHE A 240 -15.38 -12.65 25.13
N TRP A 241 -15.86 -13.88 25.20
CA TRP A 241 -15.54 -14.93 24.23
C TRP A 241 -16.07 -14.58 22.83
N MET A 242 -17.35 -14.21 22.72
CA MET A 242 -17.94 -13.78 21.46
C MET A 242 -17.30 -12.51 20.89
N TRP A 243 -16.89 -11.57 21.75
CA TRP A 243 -16.17 -10.38 21.30
C TRP A 243 -14.84 -10.74 20.66
N ASN A 244 -14.07 -11.66 21.27
CA ASN A 244 -12.83 -12.14 20.67
C ASN A 244 -13.06 -12.89 19.36
N TYR A 245 -14.14 -13.67 19.26
CA TYR A 245 -14.52 -14.30 18.01
C TYR A 245 -14.81 -13.27 16.90
N VAL A 246 -15.60 -12.22 17.21
CA VAL A 246 -15.87 -11.10 16.28
C VAL A 246 -14.58 -10.37 15.88
N LEU A 247 -13.66 -10.13 16.82
CA LEU A 247 -12.36 -9.53 16.54
C LEU A 247 -11.53 -10.38 15.58
N VAL A 248 -11.47 -11.70 15.76
CA VAL A 248 -10.71 -12.61 14.89
C VAL A 248 -11.29 -12.63 13.47
N VAL A 249 -12.61 -12.71 13.33
CA VAL A 249 -13.26 -12.65 12.00
C VAL A 249 -13.03 -11.29 11.34
N GLY A 250 -13.13 -10.20 12.10
CA GLY A 250 -12.85 -8.86 11.59
C GLY A 250 -11.38 -8.66 11.18
N ALA A 251 -10.44 -9.21 11.94
CA ALA A 251 -9.01 -9.19 11.61
C ALA A 251 -8.73 -9.96 10.33
N LEU A 252 -9.36 -11.13 10.16
CA LEU A 252 -9.28 -11.92 8.94
C LEU A 252 -9.79 -11.14 7.72
N HIS A 253 -10.97 -10.51 7.84
CA HIS A 253 -11.54 -9.69 6.77
C HIS A 253 -10.64 -8.49 6.43
N PHE A 254 -10.21 -7.75 7.46
CA PHE A 254 -9.34 -6.57 7.30
C PHE A 254 -8.00 -6.94 6.65
N GLY A 255 -7.34 -8.00 7.12
CA GLY A 255 -6.07 -8.47 6.56
C GLY A 255 -6.21 -9.00 5.14
N PHE A 256 -7.24 -9.79 4.87
CA PHE A 256 -7.53 -10.28 3.52
C PHE A 256 -7.79 -9.13 2.55
N VAL A 257 -8.63 -8.17 2.90
CA VAL A 257 -8.94 -7.04 2.01
C VAL A 257 -7.76 -6.09 1.86
N GLY A 258 -7.06 -5.77 2.94
CA GLY A 258 -5.90 -4.89 2.94
C GLY A 258 -4.79 -5.39 2.01
N LEU A 259 -4.36 -6.64 2.20
CA LEU A 259 -3.23 -7.23 1.47
C LEU A 259 -3.56 -7.67 0.02
N HIS A 260 -4.82 -7.62 -0.39
CA HIS A 260 -5.23 -7.93 -1.77
C HIS A 260 -5.97 -6.77 -2.44
N ALA A 261 -5.85 -5.55 -1.88
CA ALA A 261 -6.50 -4.38 -2.42
C ALA A 261 -5.92 -4.03 -3.80
N ALA A 262 -4.59 -3.84 -3.90
CA ALA A 262 -4.01 -3.23 -5.10
C ALA A 262 -2.48 -3.16 -5.16
N HIS A 263 -1.75 -3.40 -4.07
CA HIS A 263 -0.31 -3.14 -3.99
C HIS A 263 0.55 -4.42 -3.90
N HIS A 264 -0.03 -5.62 -3.91
CA HIS A 264 0.72 -6.90 -3.97
C HIS A 264 0.34 -7.69 -5.24
N HIS A 265 1.15 -7.62 -6.29
CA HIS A 265 0.96 -8.36 -7.56
C HIS A 265 2.30 -8.49 -8.33
N PRO A 266 2.57 -9.60 -9.05
CA PRO A 266 3.80 -9.75 -9.82
C PRO A 266 3.98 -8.79 -11.01
N ASP A 267 2.98 -7.98 -11.35
CA ASP A 267 3.03 -7.07 -12.50
C ASP A 267 3.23 -5.61 -12.09
N ILE A 268 3.16 -5.32 -10.80
CA ILE A 268 3.46 -4.01 -10.25
C ILE A 268 4.88 -4.00 -9.69
N PHE A 269 5.43 -2.80 -9.61
CA PHE A 269 6.78 -2.60 -9.11
C PHE A 269 6.91 -3.07 -7.66
N HIS A 270 7.98 -3.81 -7.38
CA HIS A 270 8.51 -4.05 -6.04
C HIS A 270 10.01 -3.80 -6.08
N ASP A 271 10.59 -3.34 -4.97
CA ASP A 271 12.02 -3.09 -4.91
C ASP A 271 12.83 -4.35 -5.26
N GLY A 272 13.84 -4.15 -6.09
CA GLY A 272 14.58 -5.21 -6.78
C GLY A 272 14.17 -5.39 -8.25
N ASP A 273 12.92 -5.08 -8.61
CA ASP A 273 12.46 -5.10 -10.00
C ASP A 273 13.13 -3.99 -10.83
N VAL A 274 13.19 -4.16 -12.14
CA VAL A 274 13.68 -3.12 -13.07
C VAL A 274 12.70 -1.93 -13.07
N PRO A 275 13.13 -0.72 -12.67
CA PRO A 275 12.25 0.45 -12.67
C PRO A 275 12.00 0.95 -14.10
N ARG A 276 10.88 1.63 -14.32
CA ARG A 276 10.55 2.28 -15.62
C ARG A 276 11.64 3.24 -16.09
N SER A 277 12.27 3.96 -15.17
CA SER A 277 13.37 4.87 -15.49
C SER A 277 14.32 4.98 -14.30
N THR A 278 15.62 4.93 -14.56
CA THR A 278 16.67 5.17 -13.55
C THR A 278 17.08 6.64 -13.48
N THR A 279 16.64 7.44 -14.46
CA THR A 279 16.97 8.86 -14.50
C THR A 279 15.72 9.70 -14.34
N ASP A 280 14.62 9.41 -15.03
CA ASP A 280 13.36 10.20 -15.12
C ASP A 280 12.25 9.77 -14.16
N TYR A 281 12.47 9.92 -12.85
CA TYR A 281 11.46 9.62 -11.83
C TYR A 281 10.37 10.70 -11.73
N ASP A 282 9.11 10.28 -11.78
CA ASP A 282 7.92 11.07 -11.40
C ASP A 282 7.11 10.25 -10.39
N TRP A 283 6.83 10.85 -9.23
CA TRP A 283 6.16 10.15 -8.13
C TRP A 283 4.77 9.63 -8.51
N GLY A 284 3.98 10.40 -9.26
CA GLY A 284 2.64 9.97 -9.70
C GLY A 284 2.70 8.76 -10.65
N ILE A 285 3.70 8.71 -11.54
CA ILE A 285 3.93 7.53 -12.39
C ILE A 285 4.43 6.35 -11.57
N SER A 286 5.32 6.56 -10.59
CA SER A 286 5.75 5.50 -9.69
C SER A 286 4.60 4.91 -8.88
N GLN A 287 3.62 5.73 -8.48
CA GLN A 287 2.39 5.24 -7.87
C GLN A 287 1.60 4.35 -8.84
N LEU A 288 1.43 4.77 -10.11
CA LEU A 288 0.80 3.93 -11.14
C LEU A 288 1.54 2.60 -11.37
N ASP A 289 2.87 2.62 -11.28
CA ASP A 289 3.72 1.44 -11.44
C ASP A 289 3.58 0.46 -10.27
N ALA A 290 3.27 0.95 -9.07
CA ALA A 290 3.18 0.17 -7.83
C ALA A 290 1.74 -0.19 -7.40
N VAL A 291 0.70 0.27 -8.09
CA VAL A 291 -0.70 -0.06 -7.75
C VAL A 291 -1.54 -0.46 -8.96
N MET A 292 -2.67 -1.10 -8.69
CA MET A 292 -3.74 -1.39 -9.65
C MET A 292 -5.10 -1.04 -9.04
N ASP A 293 -6.13 -0.90 -9.88
CA ASP A 293 -7.52 -0.73 -9.43
C ASP A 293 -8.37 -1.95 -9.83
N ARG A 294 -9.48 -2.16 -9.12
CA ARG A 294 -10.36 -3.33 -9.30
C ARG A 294 -11.68 -2.96 -9.95
N LYS A 295 -12.02 -3.64 -11.05
CA LYS A 295 -13.22 -3.36 -11.86
C LYS A 295 -14.52 -3.57 -11.11
N GLU A 296 -14.57 -4.56 -10.22
CA GLU A 296 -15.78 -4.93 -9.48
C GLU A 296 -16.04 -4.02 -8.27
N ILE A 297 -15.00 -3.31 -7.81
CA ILE A 297 -15.07 -2.41 -6.66
C ILE A 297 -15.36 -0.98 -7.14
N SER A 298 -14.62 -0.51 -8.15
CA SER A 298 -14.80 0.83 -8.71
C SER A 298 -16.21 1.03 -9.28
N GLY A 299 -16.78 2.21 -9.02
CA GLY A 299 -18.16 2.55 -9.37
C GLY A 299 -19.21 2.19 -8.30
N SER A 300 -18.86 1.41 -7.28
CA SER A 300 -19.70 1.19 -6.10
C SER A 300 -19.14 1.93 -4.91
N HIS A 301 -19.76 3.04 -4.53
CA HIS A 301 -19.29 3.86 -3.39
C HIS A 301 -19.19 3.05 -2.09
N PHE A 302 -20.17 2.18 -1.81
CA PHE A 302 -20.11 1.31 -0.64
C PHE A 302 -18.88 0.38 -0.69
N LEU A 303 -18.67 -0.33 -1.79
CA LEU A 303 -17.55 -1.26 -1.92
C LEU A 303 -16.19 -0.53 -1.90
N VAL A 304 -16.10 0.64 -2.52
CA VAL A 304 -14.90 1.49 -2.48
C VAL A 304 -14.54 1.84 -1.04
N LEU A 305 -15.54 2.30 -0.26
CA LEU A 305 -15.34 2.70 1.13
C LEU A 305 -14.98 1.53 2.05
N THR A 306 -15.54 0.34 1.83
CA THR A 306 -15.32 -0.82 2.70
C THR A 306 -14.23 -1.77 2.23
N ASN A 307 -13.66 -1.57 1.04
CA ASN A 307 -12.64 -2.47 0.49
C ASN A 307 -11.38 -1.78 -0.06
N PHE A 308 -11.08 -0.53 0.33
CA PHE A 308 -9.96 0.24 -0.24
C PHE A 308 -10.02 0.36 -1.76
N GLY A 309 -11.21 0.62 -2.32
CA GLY A 309 -11.38 0.84 -3.75
C GLY A 309 -10.83 2.18 -4.22
N ASP A 310 -10.84 2.38 -5.53
CA ASP A 310 -10.25 3.55 -6.21
C ASP A 310 -8.83 3.87 -5.69
N HIS A 311 -8.05 2.80 -5.53
CA HIS A 311 -6.82 2.77 -4.74
C HIS A 311 -5.76 3.69 -5.33
N CYS A 312 -5.64 3.75 -6.66
CA CYS A 312 -4.71 4.65 -7.32
C CYS A 312 -5.01 6.13 -7.01
N LEU A 313 -6.26 6.56 -7.14
CA LEU A 313 -6.66 7.93 -6.80
C LEU A 313 -6.55 8.19 -5.30
N HIS A 314 -6.84 7.19 -4.47
CA HIS A 314 -6.64 7.25 -3.03
C HIS A 314 -5.15 7.46 -2.66
N HIS A 315 -4.23 6.79 -3.34
CA HIS A 315 -2.79 6.99 -3.15
C HIS A 315 -2.35 8.41 -3.52
N MET A 316 -2.86 8.95 -4.62
CA MET A 316 -2.50 10.28 -5.10
C MET A 316 -3.15 11.41 -4.28
N PHE A 317 -4.36 11.18 -3.76
CA PHE A 317 -5.18 12.18 -3.08
C PHE A 317 -5.85 11.62 -1.81
N PRO A 318 -5.08 11.10 -0.84
CA PRO A 318 -5.63 10.33 0.29
C PRO A 318 -6.52 11.16 1.21
N THR A 319 -6.37 12.48 1.20
CA THR A 319 -7.17 13.40 2.02
C THR A 319 -8.57 13.67 1.45
N LEU A 320 -8.83 13.26 0.21
CA LEU A 320 -10.15 13.30 -0.38
C LEU A 320 -10.98 12.13 0.13
N ASP A 321 -12.28 12.36 0.28
CA ASP A 321 -13.20 11.31 0.70
C ASP A 321 -13.36 10.28 -0.44
N HIS A 322 -13.37 8.99 -0.12
CA HIS A 322 -13.57 7.92 -1.10
C HIS A 322 -14.80 8.12 -2.01
N GLY A 323 -15.90 8.70 -1.50
CA GLY A 323 -17.07 9.00 -2.32
C GLY A 323 -16.84 10.09 -3.39
N THR A 324 -15.78 10.87 -3.25
CA THR A 324 -15.39 11.94 -4.19
C THR A 324 -14.56 11.39 -5.34
N LEU A 325 -13.82 10.29 -5.13
CA LEU A 325 -12.79 9.81 -6.07
C LEU A 325 -13.39 9.39 -7.42
N ASP A 326 -14.58 8.79 -7.43
CA ASP A 326 -15.25 8.35 -8.66
C ASP A 326 -15.42 9.49 -9.69
N TYR A 327 -15.75 10.70 -9.20
CA TYR A 327 -15.92 11.89 -10.04
C TYR A 327 -14.62 12.40 -10.68
N LEU A 328 -13.46 11.92 -10.19
CA LEU A 328 -12.15 12.36 -10.67
C LEU A 328 -11.59 11.46 -11.78
N TYR A 329 -12.16 10.27 -12.02
CA TYR A 329 -11.70 9.39 -13.10
C TYR A 329 -11.72 10.03 -14.49
N PRO A 330 -12.73 10.81 -14.90
CA PRO A 330 -12.73 11.44 -16.23
C PRO A 330 -11.53 12.38 -16.44
N VAL A 331 -11.25 13.25 -15.47
CA VAL A 331 -10.10 14.17 -15.54
C VAL A 331 -8.78 13.42 -15.39
N PHE A 332 -8.73 12.40 -14.54
CA PHE A 332 -7.56 11.57 -14.36
C PHE A 332 -7.17 10.85 -15.65
N LYS A 333 -8.12 10.14 -16.28
CA LYS A 333 -7.91 9.42 -17.54
C LYS A 333 -7.50 10.36 -18.68
N LYS A 334 -8.07 11.57 -18.74
CA LYS A 334 -7.64 12.59 -19.70
C LYS A 334 -6.15 12.92 -19.53
N VAL A 335 -5.72 13.20 -18.29
CA VAL A 335 -4.30 13.52 -18.02
C VAL A 335 -3.40 12.33 -18.31
N LEU A 336 -3.81 11.09 -18.00
CA LEU A 336 -3.04 9.90 -18.35
C LEU A 336 -2.85 9.76 -19.87
N ASN A 337 -3.91 10.00 -20.65
CA ASN A 337 -3.86 9.95 -22.11
C ASN A 337 -2.90 11.00 -22.69
N ASP A 338 -2.83 12.21 -22.12
CA ASP A 338 -1.89 13.26 -22.55
C ASP A 338 -0.41 12.83 -22.43
N PHE A 339 -0.12 11.81 -21.62
CA PHE A 339 1.21 11.22 -21.43
C PHE A 339 1.34 9.80 -21.98
N ASP A 340 0.36 9.31 -22.75
CA ASP A 340 0.31 7.94 -23.27
C ASP A 340 0.41 6.85 -22.17
N LEU A 341 -0.19 7.15 -21.01
CA LEU A 341 -0.30 6.26 -19.85
C LEU A 341 -1.72 5.69 -19.73
N ASP A 342 -1.87 4.62 -18.94
CA ASP A 342 -3.16 4.03 -18.63
C ASP A 342 -3.21 3.60 -17.16
N LEU A 343 -4.41 3.40 -16.63
CA LEU A 343 -4.64 2.82 -15.32
C LEU A 343 -4.95 1.34 -15.47
N ARG A 344 -4.17 0.50 -14.79
CA ARG A 344 -4.42 -0.94 -14.76
C ARG A 344 -5.65 -1.25 -13.93
N MET A 345 -6.74 -1.55 -14.63
CA MET A 345 -7.95 -2.10 -14.05
C MET A 345 -7.91 -3.63 -14.20
N VAL A 346 -7.92 -4.35 -13.08
CA VAL A 346 -7.91 -5.82 -13.01
C VAL A 346 -9.15 -6.34 -12.29
N SER A 347 -9.38 -7.66 -12.31
CA SER A 347 -10.45 -8.23 -11.47
C SER A 347 -9.99 -8.37 -10.02
N GLN A 348 -10.94 -8.44 -9.08
CA GLN A 348 -10.66 -8.79 -7.69
C GLN A 348 -9.95 -10.15 -7.57
N TRP A 349 -10.24 -11.09 -8.46
CA TRP A 349 -9.59 -12.40 -8.47
C TRP A 349 -8.12 -12.31 -8.91
N ASP A 350 -7.82 -11.42 -9.87
CA ASP A 350 -6.45 -11.17 -10.30
C ASP A 350 -5.61 -10.61 -9.14
N THR A 351 -6.15 -9.68 -8.33
CA THR A 351 -5.38 -9.15 -7.19
C THR A 351 -5.19 -10.18 -6.08
N ILE A 352 -6.16 -11.06 -5.84
CA ILE A 352 -6.02 -12.15 -4.86
C ILE A 352 -4.95 -13.13 -5.30
N THR A 353 -5.07 -13.65 -6.53
CA THR A 353 -4.10 -14.61 -7.08
C THR A 353 -2.72 -13.99 -7.21
N GLY A 354 -2.64 -12.73 -7.65
CA GLY A 354 -1.42 -11.94 -7.75
C GLY A 354 -0.73 -11.73 -6.41
N GLY A 355 -1.48 -11.48 -5.33
CA GLY A 355 -0.92 -11.33 -3.99
C GLY A 355 -0.18 -12.59 -3.52
N PHE A 356 -0.78 -13.76 -3.72
CA PHE A 356 -0.10 -15.04 -3.42
C PHE A 356 1.06 -15.33 -4.37
N GLN A 357 0.94 -15.02 -5.66
CA GLN A 357 2.02 -15.17 -6.64
C GLN A 357 3.24 -14.29 -6.26
N GLN A 358 2.99 -13.06 -5.82
CA GLN A 358 4.02 -12.15 -5.37
C GLN A 358 4.70 -12.66 -4.11
N LEU A 359 3.94 -13.16 -3.14
CA LEU A 359 4.49 -13.69 -1.89
C LEU A 359 5.44 -14.88 -2.13
N VAL A 360 5.12 -15.72 -3.12
CA VAL A 360 6.00 -16.83 -3.54
C VAL A 360 7.08 -16.41 -4.55
N LYS A 361 7.16 -15.15 -4.98
CA LYS A 361 8.19 -14.69 -5.93
C LYS A 361 9.57 -14.70 -5.26
N VAL A 362 10.60 -15.09 -6.02
CA VAL A 362 12.01 -15.15 -5.57
C VAL A 362 12.94 -14.35 -6.49
N GLU A 363 12.62 -14.27 -7.78
CA GLU A 363 13.38 -13.51 -8.76
C GLU A 363 12.72 -12.16 -9.03
N PRO A 364 13.47 -11.06 -9.13
CA PRO A 364 12.93 -9.78 -9.56
C PRO A 364 12.43 -9.79 -11.02
N ASN A 365 11.51 -8.89 -11.35
CA ASN A 365 11.09 -8.66 -12.72
C ASN A 365 12.20 -7.95 -13.50
N THR A 366 12.56 -8.51 -14.63
CA THR A 366 13.58 -7.95 -15.54
C THR A 366 13.02 -6.89 -16.49
N ALA A 367 11.70 -6.72 -16.53
CA ALA A 367 11.01 -5.72 -17.32
C ALA A 367 10.27 -4.74 -16.39
N PRO A 368 10.20 -3.45 -16.75
CA PRO A 368 9.42 -2.48 -16.00
C PRO A 368 7.92 -2.76 -16.12
N PRO A 369 7.10 -2.31 -15.15
CA PRO A 369 5.64 -2.48 -15.21
C PRO A 369 5.05 -1.96 -16.53
N ASP A 370 4.18 -2.76 -17.16
CA ASP A 370 3.43 -2.33 -18.34
C ASP A 370 2.04 -1.82 -17.93
N LEU A 371 1.87 -0.50 -17.96
CA LEU A 371 0.60 0.15 -17.61
C LEU A 371 -0.54 -0.14 -18.61
N LYS A 372 -0.21 -0.56 -19.83
CA LYS A 372 -1.19 -0.86 -20.89
C LYS A 372 -1.55 -2.34 -20.99
N LYS A 373 -0.90 -3.21 -20.20
CA LYS A 373 -1.09 -4.67 -20.22
C LYS A 373 -2.56 -5.09 -20.15
N TYR A 374 -3.36 -4.37 -19.36
CA TYR A 374 -4.77 -4.67 -19.08
C TYR A 374 -5.76 -3.79 -19.83
N LYS A 375 -5.29 -3.01 -20.81
CA LYS A 375 -6.16 -2.17 -21.63
C LYS A 375 -7.17 -3.06 -22.34
N LYS A 376 -8.46 -2.77 -22.19
CA LYS A 376 -9.50 -3.44 -22.97
C LYS A 376 -9.17 -3.24 -24.46
N LYS A 377 -9.07 -4.33 -25.21
CA LYS A 377 -9.10 -4.27 -26.67
C LYS A 377 -10.46 -3.76 -27.14
#